data_AF-A0A8T3ZJ76-F1
#
_entry.id   AF-A0A8T3ZJ76-F1
#
_cell.length_a   1.000
_cell.length_b   1.000
_cell.length_c   1.000
_cell.angle_alpha   90.00
_cell.angle_beta   90.00
_cell.angle_gamma   90.00
#
_symmetry.space_group_name_H-M   'P 1'
#
loop_
_entity.id
_entity.type
_entity.pdbx_description
1 polymer ?
#
loop_
_entity_poly.entity_id
_entity_poly.type
_entity_poly.pdbx_seq_one_letter_code
_entity_poly.pdbx_strand_id
1 'polypeptide(L)'
;MAKESIETLVAGGKATAAPPLGPALGPLGVNIGLVVQEINKKTASFKGMQVPVKVIVDKDTKEFEITVGTPPAAALIKQEAGLEKGSSNPLAEKVADLKIEQIIKISKMKQDSLLGKTTKERVKEVIGTCQSMGVLVEGKPAHDVIVAINNGAFSQEIATEKTELTAEELKALEAERKHLQEELTKRRAEFESLAKGILKELGEAATTSQKRNKLAEHKIPQLIIDQLVPPEKAAPAAGAAKK
;
A
#
# COMPACT_ATOMS: atom_id res chain seq x y z
N MET A 1 -23.32 -24.80 19.11
CA MET A 1 -23.06 -24.40 17.72
C MET A 1 -21.62 -23.93 17.66
N ALA A 2 -20.72 -24.83 17.27
CA ALA A 2 -19.29 -24.53 17.22
C ALA A 2 -18.98 -23.80 15.91
N LYS A 3 -19.12 -22.47 15.93
CA LYS A 3 -18.72 -21.59 14.83
C LYS A 3 -17.22 -21.35 14.90
N GLU A 4 -16.51 -21.77 13.86
CA GLU A 4 -15.08 -21.49 13.72
C GLU A 4 -14.89 -20.37 12.70
N SER A 5 -14.19 -19.30 13.09
CA SER A 5 -13.89 -18.18 12.20
C SER A 5 -12.43 -18.23 11.78
N ILE A 6 -12.20 -18.23 10.47
CA ILE A 6 -10.86 -18.16 9.87
C ILE A 6 -10.71 -16.83 9.16
N GLU A 7 -9.62 -16.14 9.43
CA GLU A 7 -9.23 -14.91 8.73
C GLU A 7 -8.09 -15.23 7.76
N THR A 8 -8.26 -14.84 6.50
CA THR A 8 -7.25 -15.05 5.45
C THR A 8 -7.13 -13.82 4.55
N LEU A 9 -5.93 -13.56 4.06
CA LEU A 9 -5.63 -12.45 3.17
C LEU A 9 -5.64 -12.97 1.73
N VAL A 10 -6.53 -12.42 0.90
CA VAL A 10 -6.67 -12.81 -0.50
C VAL A 10 -6.49 -11.61 -1.43
N ALA A 11 -5.90 -11.85 -2.59
CA ALA A 11 -5.87 -10.84 -3.63
C ALA A 11 -7.27 -10.74 -4.27
N GLY A 12 -7.87 -9.55 -4.23
CA GLY A 12 -9.20 -9.28 -4.75
C GLY A 12 -9.30 -9.62 -6.23
N GLY A 13 -10.38 -10.30 -6.60
CA GLY A 13 -10.68 -10.74 -7.97
C GLY A 13 -9.72 -11.79 -8.57
N LYS A 14 -8.72 -12.26 -7.82
CA LYS A 14 -7.79 -13.34 -8.20
C LYS A 14 -7.57 -14.32 -7.04
N ALA A 15 -8.59 -14.55 -6.22
CA ALA A 15 -8.54 -15.59 -5.20
C ALA A 15 -8.43 -16.97 -5.89
N THR A 16 -7.50 -17.79 -5.40
CA THR A 16 -7.26 -19.15 -5.89
C THR A 16 -7.32 -20.11 -4.70
N ALA A 17 -7.62 -21.39 -4.94
CA ALA A 17 -7.60 -22.44 -3.92
C ALA A 17 -6.19 -22.81 -3.40
N ALA A 18 -5.23 -21.89 -3.57
CA ALA A 18 -3.82 -22.07 -3.24
C ALA A 18 -3.59 -22.12 -1.70
N PRO A 19 -2.34 -22.30 -1.23
CA PRO A 19 -2.01 -22.51 0.19
C PRO A 19 -2.58 -21.52 1.24
N PRO A 20 -2.98 -20.27 0.96
CA PRO A 20 -3.61 -19.44 2.01
C PRO A 20 -5.04 -19.84 2.39
N LEU A 21 -5.76 -20.56 1.51
CA LEU A 21 -7.16 -20.95 1.73
C LEU A 21 -7.32 -22.46 1.95
N GLY A 22 -6.56 -23.28 1.22
CA GLY A 22 -6.66 -24.75 1.27
C GLY A 22 -6.42 -25.37 2.65
N PRO A 23 -5.28 -25.12 3.32
CA PRO A 23 -4.98 -25.62 4.66
C PRO A 23 -5.90 -25.08 5.74
N ALA A 24 -6.40 -23.85 5.58
CA ALA A 24 -7.27 -23.22 6.55
C ALA A 24 -8.69 -23.83 6.51
N LEU A 25 -9.24 -24.04 5.30
CA LEU A 25 -10.59 -24.55 5.10
C LEU A 25 -10.67 -26.08 4.99
N GLY A 26 -9.55 -26.75 4.74
CA GLY A 26 -9.47 -28.21 4.58
C GLY A 26 -9.95 -29.02 5.79
N PRO A 27 -9.54 -28.69 7.04
CA PRO A 27 -9.97 -29.38 8.25
C PRO A 27 -11.48 -29.25 8.52
N LEU A 28 -12.13 -28.24 7.95
CA LEU A 28 -13.54 -27.92 8.17
C LEU A 28 -14.47 -28.59 7.15
N GLY A 29 -13.93 -29.26 6.12
CA GLY A 29 -14.73 -30.03 5.15
C GLY A 29 -15.68 -29.19 4.28
N VAL A 30 -15.40 -27.89 4.13
CA VAL A 30 -16.18 -26.97 3.28
C VAL A 30 -15.74 -27.03 1.81
N ASN A 31 -16.66 -26.68 0.90
CA ASN A 31 -16.34 -26.65 -0.52
C ASN A 31 -15.50 -25.41 -0.88
N ILE A 32 -14.18 -25.61 -0.95
CA ILE A 32 -13.18 -24.56 -1.23
C ILE A 32 -13.48 -23.86 -2.57
N GLY A 33 -13.96 -24.58 -3.58
CA GLY A 33 -14.26 -24.01 -4.90
C GLY A 33 -15.38 -22.97 -4.85
N LEU A 34 -16.45 -23.25 -4.10
CA LEU A 34 -17.56 -22.31 -3.91
C LEU A 34 -17.13 -21.08 -3.11
N VAL A 35 -16.35 -21.27 -2.05
CA VAL A 35 -15.81 -20.18 -1.24
C VAL A 35 -14.95 -19.23 -2.08
N VAL A 36 -14.06 -19.78 -2.91
CA VAL A 36 -13.20 -18.97 -3.80
C VAL A 36 -14.03 -18.18 -4.83
N GLN A 37 -15.06 -18.79 -5.41
CA GLN A 37 -15.95 -18.10 -6.36
C GLN A 37 -16.72 -16.95 -5.71
N GLU A 38 -17.26 -17.18 -4.51
CA GLU A 38 -18.02 -16.17 -3.79
C GLU A 38 -17.12 -15.00 -3.32
N ILE A 39 -15.90 -15.31 -2.85
CA ILE A 39 -14.87 -14.31 -2.56
C ILE A 39 -14.55 -13.50 -3.80
N ASN A 40 -14.32 -14.13 -4.95
CA ASN A 40 -14.00 -13.42 -6.19
C ASN A 40 -15.15 -12.53 -6.67
N LYS A 41 -16.40 -12.96 -6.46
CA LYS A 41 -17.59 -12.16 -6.77
C LYS A 41 -17.69 -10.92 -5.87
N LYS A 42 -17.52 -11.09 -4.56
CA LYS A 42 -17.56 -9.98 -3.58
C LYS A 42 -16.35 -9.04 -3.68
N THR A 43 -15.19 -9.55 -4.11
CA THR A 43 -13.94 -8.77 -4.25
C THR A 43 -13.66 -8.29 -5.67
N ALA A 44 -14.60 -8.46 -6.61
CA ALA A 44 -14.42 -8.07 -8.02
C ALA A 44 -14.13 -6.57 -8.20
N SER A 45 -14.66 -5.73 -7.31
CA SER A 45 -14.42 -4.28 -7.28
C SER A 45 -13.05 -3.90 -6.73
N PHE A 46 -12.38 -4.83 -6.03
CA PHE A 46 -11.09 -4.62 -5.37
C PHE A 46 -9.95 -5.39 -6.07
N LYS A 47 -10.06 -5.54 -7.40
CA LYS A 47 -9.10 -6.31 -8.20
C LYS A 47 -7.67 -5.83 -7.98
N GLY A 48 -6.80 -6.76 -7.57
CA GLY A 48 -5.36 -6.49 -7.35
C GLY A 48 -5.00 -5.94 -5.97
N MET A 49 -5.97 -5.73 -5.07
CA MET A 49 -5.71 -5.34 -3.68
C MET A 49 -5.75 -6.55 -2.74
N GLN A 50 -4.98 -6.52 -1.66
CA GLN A 50 -5.11 -7.52 -0.60
C GLN A 50 -6.33 -7.18 0.26
N VAL A 51 -7.29 -8.10 0.33
CA VAL A 51 -8.53 -7.94 1.09
C VAL A 51 -8.56 -9.02 2.17
N PRO A 52 -8.71 -8.64 3.46
CA PRO A 52 -8.93 -9.62 4.52
C PRO A 52 -10.34 -10.20 4.38
N VAL A 53 -10.46 -11.52 4.40
CA VAL A 53 -11.72 -12.24 4.35
C VAL A 53 -11.85 -13.08 5.60
N LYS A 54 -12.98 -12.96 6.28
CA LYS A 54 -13.38 -13.83 7.38
C LYS A 54 -14.38 -14.85 6.85
N VAL A 55 -14.04 -16.12 7.00
CA VAL A 55 -14.93 -17.25 6.71
C VAL A 55 -15.36 -17.84 8.04
N ILE A 56 -16.65 -17.76 8.34
CA ILE A 56 -17.26 -18.40 9.50
C ILE A 56 -17.83 -19.72 9.03
N VAL A 57 -17.46 -20.82 9.66
CA VAL A 57 -17.97 -22.15 9.32
C VAL A 57 -18.63 -22.76 10.53
N ASP A 58 -19.85 -23.24 10.36
CA ASP A 58 -20.53 -24.08 11.34
C ASP A 58 -20.12 -25.54 11.12
N LYS A 59 -19.45 -26.14 12.13
CA LYS A 59 -18.98 -27.54 12.04
C LYS A 59 -20.11 -28.56 11.91
N ASP A 60 -21.28 -28.21 12.41
CA ASP A 60 -22.45 -29.09 12.49
C ASP A 60 -23.25 -29.11 11.17
N THR A 61 -23.48 -27.94 10.56
CA THR A 61 -24.27 -27.80 9.32
C THR A 61 -23.39 -27.72 8.06
N LYS A 62 -22.07 -27.58 8.21
CA LYS A 62 -21.09 -27.32 7.13
C LYS A 62 -21.41 -26.06 6.33
N GLU A 63 -22.27 -25.20 6.86
CA GLU A 63 -22.60 -23.92 6.28
C GLU A 63 -21.43 -22.97 6.51
N PHE A 64 -21.16 -22.15 5.51
CA PHE A 64 -20.10 -21.16 5.55
C PHE A 64 -20.69 -19.77 5.26
N GLU A 65 -20.28 -18.79 6.05
CA GLU A 65 -20.61 -17.39 5.87
C GLU A 65 -19.32 -16.61 5.59
N ILE A 66 -19.31 -15.89 4.46
CA ILE A 66 -18.13 -15.15 4.01
C ILE A 66 -18.37 -13.67 4.21
N THR A 67 -17.64 -13.11 5.17
CA THR A 67 -17.59 -11.67 5.42
C THR A 67 -16.29 -11.13 4.84
N VAL A 68 -16.43 -10.32 3.78
CA VAL A 68 -15.31 -9.62 3.18
C VAL A 68 -15.07 -8.34 3.98
N GLY A 69 -13.88 -8.23 4.57
CA GLY A 69 -13.46 -7.00 5.22
C GLY A 69 -13.07 -5.93 4.21
N THR A 70 -12.96 -4.69 4.66
CA THR A 70 -12.51 -3.60 3.80
C THR A 70 -11.00 -3.69 3.57
N PRO A 71 -10.50 -3.45 2.35
CA PRO A 71 -9.06 -3.44 2.10
C PRO A 71 -8.30 -2.42 2.97
N PRO A 72 -6.99 -2.64 3.16
CA PRO A 72 -6.13 -1.69 3.85
C PRO A 72 -6.22 -0.30 3.20
N ALA A 73 -6.23 0.75 4.04
CA ALA A 73 -6.27 2.14 3.55
C ALA A 73 -5.09 2.41 2.58
N ALA A 74 -3.92 1.83 2.85
CA ALA A 74 -2.75 1.92 1.98
C ALA A 74 -2.99 1.36 0.57
N ALA A 75 -3.82 0.33 0.42
CA ALA A 75 -4.14 -0.23 -0.90
C ALA A 75 -5.10 0.69 -1.67
N LEU A 76 -6.09 1.26 -1.00
CA LEU A 76 -7.03 2.23 -1.59
C LEU A 76 -6.32 3.53 -2.01
N ILE A 77 -5.42 4.04 -1.15
CA ILE A 77 -4.57 5.20 -1.43
C ILE A 77 -3.69 4.91 -2.65
N LYS A 78 -3.08 3.73 -2.74
CA LYS A 78 -2.27 3.33 -3.91
C LYS A 78 -3.08 3.29 -5.19
N GLN A 79 -4.34 2.86 -5.15
CA GLN A 79 -5.20 2.81 -6.33
C GLN A 79 -5.55 4.22 -6.82
N GLU A 80 -6.01 5.09 -5.93
CA GLU A 80 -6.38 6.48 -6.27
C GLU A 80 -5.12 7.30 -6.65
N ALA A 81 -3.99 7.04 -5.98
CA ALA A 81 -2.69 7.62 -6.31
C ALA A 81 -1.97 6.90 -7.46
N GLY A 82 -2.58 5.86 -8.05
CA GLY A 82 -2.02 4.97 -9.09
C GLY A 82 -0.55 4.59 -8.92
N LEU A 83 -0.14 4.24 -7.70
CA LEU A 83 1.22 3.81 -7.35
C LEU A 83 1.25 2.31 -7.01
N GLU A 84 2.22 1.57 -7.53
CA GLU A 84 2.40 0.16 -7.16
C GLU A 84 3.16 -0.01 -5.83
N LYS A 85 4.11 0.90 -5.55
CA LYS A 85 4.94 0.91 -4.34
C LYS A 85 4.85 2.27 -3.64
N GLY A 86 4.80 2.24 -2.31
CA GLY A 86 4.86 3.45 -1.47
C GLY A 86 6.30 3.96 -1.36
N SER A 87 6.47 5.10 -0.68
CA SER A 87 7.79 5.66 -0.41
C SER A 87 8.59 4.76 0.54
N SER A 88 9.87 4.53 0.21
CA SER A 88 10.82 3.87 1.12
C SER A 88 11.30 4.80 2.23
N ASN A 89 11.25 6.12 2.01
CA ASN A 89 11.52 7.12 3.03
C ASN A 89 10.46 8.24 2.97
N PRO A 90 9.36 8.11 3.73
CA PRO A 90 8.21 9.02 3.65
C PRO A 90 8.52 10.49 3.96
N LEU A 91 9.60 10.77 4.73
CA LEU A 91 10.02 12.14 5.03
C LEU A 91 10.77 12.78 3.88
N ALA A 92 11.65 12.03 3.20
CA ALA A 92 12.54 12.56 2.17
C ALA A 92 11.95 12.47 0.76
N GLU A 93 11.23 11.38 0.44
CA GLU A 93 10.70 11.11 -0.89
C GLU A 93 9.18 11.14 -0.88
N LYS A 94 8.61 12.18 -1.51
CA LYS A 94 7.18 12.27 -1.77
C LYS A 94 6.86 11.60 -3.09
N VAL A 95 5.95 10.63 -3.07
CA VAL A 95 5.71 9.72 -4.20
C VAL A 95 4.44 10.03 -4.98
N ALA A 96 3.48 10.72 -4.36
CA ALA A 96 2.26 11.18 -5.00
C ALA A 96 1.66 12.35 -4.24
N ASP A 97 0.75 13.05 -4.90
CA ASP A 97 -0.18 14.01 -4.29
C ASP A 97 -1.62 13.49 -4.50
N LEU A 98 -2.48 13.69 -3.50
CA LEU A 98 -3.89 13.37 -3.55
C LEU A 98 -4.73 14.57 -3.16
N LYS A 99 -5.87 14.75 -3.84
CA LYS A 99 -6.84 15.76 -3.46
C LYS A 99 -7.65 15.33 -2.24
N ILE A 100 -8.16 16.30 -1.49
CA ILE A 100 -8.95 16.02 -0.29
C ILE A 100 -10.25 15.26 -0.61
N GLU A 101 -10.81 15.45 -1.80
CA GLU A 101 -11.99 14.75 -2.30
C GLU A 101 -11.75 13.23 -2.46
N GLN A 102 -10.57 12.84 -2.94
CA GLN A 102 -10.19 11.42 -3.06
C GLN A 102 -10.08 10.78 -1.67
N ILE A 103 -9.58 11.53 -0.69
CA ILE A 103 -9.48 11.08 0.70
C ILE A 103 -10.86 10.92 1.33
N ILE A 104 -11.79 11.84 1.07
CA ILE A 104 -13.18 11.73 1.52
C ILE A 104 -13.84 10.48 0.91
N LYS A 105 -13.64 10.23 -0.39
CA LYS A 105 -14.13 9.04 -1.07
C LYS A 105 -13.58 7.75 -0.45
N ILE A 106 -12.27 7.69 -0.18
CA ILE A 106 -11.63 6.55 0.51
C ILE A 106 -12.19 6.37 1.92
N SER A 107 -12.39 7.48 2.65
CA SER A 107 -12.98 7.48 3.99
C SER A 107 -14.41 6.93 4.01
N LYS A 108 -15.24 7.24 3.00
CA LYS A 108 -16.59 6.68 2.85
C LYS A 108 -16.54 5.18 2.51
N MET A 109 -15.67 4.79 1.57
CA MET A 109 -15.49 3.38 1.21
C MET A 109 -15.02 2.53 2.40
N LYS A 110 -14.24 3.10 3.31
CA LYS A 110 -13.70 2.44 4.51
C LYS A 110 -14.48 2.73 5.79
N GLN A 111 -15.67 3.32 5.69
CA GLN A 111 -16.42 3.79 6.84
C GLN A 111 -16.62 2.72 7.93
N ASP A 112 -16.91 1.47 7.54
CA ASP A 112 -17.19 0.38 8.48
C ASP A 112 -15.93 -0.12 9.22
N SER A 113 -14.74 0.25 8.76
CA SER A 113 -13.46 -0.17 9.36
C SER A 113 -12.68 0.98 10.00
N LEU A 114 -13.22 2.20 9.98
CA LEU A 114 -12.62 3.36 10.64
C LEU A 114 -13.26 3.57 12.02
N LEU A 115 -12.47 4.06 12.97
CA LEU A 115 -12.93 4.27 14.36
C LEU A 115 -13.54 5.66 14.57
N GLY A 116 -13.26 6.60 13.67
CA GLY A 116 -13.76 7.97 13.73
C GLY A 116 -15.29 8.02 13.81
N LYS A 117 -15.78 8.78 14.78
CA LYS A 117 -17.23 8.99 14.99
C LYS A 117 -17.78 9.97 13.97
N THR A 118 -16.96 10.92 13.55
CA THR A 118 -17.30 11.94 12.56
C THR A 118 -16.53 11.72 11.25
N THR A 119 -17.11 12.16 10.12
CA THR A 119 -16.44 12.12 8.81
C THR A 119 -15.08 12.83 8.85
N LYS A 120 -14.97 13.90 9.63
CA LYS A 120 -13.72 14.65 9.84
C LYS A 120 -12.63 13.82 10.51
N GLU A 121 -12.98 13.00 11.50
CA GLU A 121 -12.03 12.09 12.15
C GLU A 121 -11.59 10.96 11.23
N ARG A 122 -12.55 10.40 10.47
CA ARG A 122 -12.27 9.35 9.49
C ARG A 122 -11.34 9.84 8.37
N VAL A 123 -11.54 11.05 7.87
CA VAL A 123 -10.65 11.70 6.90
C VAL A 123 -9.24 11.88 7.50
N LYS A 124 -9.12 12.29 8.76
CA LYS A 124 -7.81 12.39 9.44
C LYS A 124 -7.09 11.05 9.55
N GLU A 125 -7.80 9.95 9.82
CA GLU A 125 -7.20 8.59 9.84
C GLU A 125 -6.62 8.21 8.47
N VAL A 126 -7.32 8.54 7.38
CA VAL A 126 -6.84 8.29 6.02
C VAL A 126 -5.63 9.17 5.70
N ILE A 127 -5.66 10.47 6.05
CA ILE A 127 -4.52 11.39 5.87
C ILE A 127 -3.29 10.93 6.66
N GLY A 128 -3.49 10.40 7.88
CA GLY A 128 -2.40 9.81 8.66
C GLY A 128 -1.74 8.64 7.94
N THR A 129 -2.52 7.83 7.22
CA THR A 129 -1.98 6.75 6.39
C THR A 129 -1.17 7.30 5.21
N CYS A 130 -1.62 8.39 4.57
CA CYS A 130 -0.87 9.08 3.52
C CYS A 130 0.52 9.55 4.01
N GLN A 131 0.62 10.01 5.27
CA GLN A 131 1.89 10.42 5.87
C GLN A 131 2.92 9.29 5.88
N SER A 132 2.53 8.10 6.35
CA SER A 132 3.41 6.93 6.40
C SER A 132 3.80 6.40 5.02
N MET A 133 3.07 6.78 3.96
CA MET A 133 3.34 6.37 2.59
C MET A 133 4.13 7.40 1.78
N GLY A 134 4.34 8.59 2.33
CA GLY A 134 4.99 9.70 1.63
C GLY A 134 4.08 10.35 0.57
N VAL A 135 2.77 10.36 0.81
CA VAL A 135 1.79 11.00 -0.08
C VAL A 135 1.45 12.38 0.46
N LEU A 136 1.52 13.39 -0.41
CA LEU A 136 1.10 14.76 -0.15
C LEU A 136 -0.41 14.91 -0.35
N VAL A 137 -0.98 15.92 0.30
CA VAL A 137 -2.40 16.23 0.18
C VAL A 137 -2.53 17.70 -0.16
N GLU A 138 -3.13 18.03 -1.31
CA GLU A 138 -3.24 19.43 -1.82
C GLU A 138 -1.86 20.15 -1.85
N GLY A 139 -0.81 19.43 -2.25
CA GLY A 139 0.56 19.94 -2.30
C GLY A 139 1.22 20.17 -0.93
N LYS A 140 0.56 19.80 0.17
CA LYS A 140 1.04 19.99 1.55
C LYS A 140 1.34 18.66 2.24
N PRO A 141 2.26 18.65 3.22
CA PRO A 141 2.49 17.46 4.02
C PRO A 141 1.25 17.14 4.86
N ALA A 142 0.95 15.84 4.99
CA ALA A 142 -0.21 15.32 5.71
C ALA A 142 -0.40 15.92 7.13
N HIS A 143 0.71 16.19 7.84
CA HIS A 143 0.66 16.83 9.17
C HIS A 143 -0.01 18.21 9.14
N ASP A 144 0.40 19.07 8.20
CA ASP A 144 -0.10 20.44 8.12
C ASP A 144 -1.56 20.47 7.68
N VAL A 145 -1.96 19.50 6.87
CA VAL A 145 -3.36 19.31 6.48
C VAL A 145 -4.21 18.84 7.67
N ILE A 146 -3.71 17.94 8.52
CA ILE A 146 -4.40 17.55 9.77
C ILE A 146 -4.58 18.77 10.69
N VAL A 147 -3.55 19.61 10.83
CA VAL A 147 -3.62 20.85 11.62
C VAL A 147 -4.63 21.83 11.01
N ALA A 148 -4.61 22.03 9.70
CA ALA A 148 -5.56 22.87 8.98
C ALA A 148 -7.01 22.37 9.18
N ILE A 149 -7.24 21.06 9.08
CA ILE A 149 -8.53 20.43 9.35
C ILE A 149 -8.97 20.69 10.79
N ASN A 150 -8.08 20.52 11.78
CA ASN A 150 -8.42 20.81 13.18
C ASN A 150 -8.75 22.30 13.40
N ASN A 151 -8.07 23.21 12.71
CA ASN A 151 -8.34 24.65 12.73
C ASN A 151 -9.61 25.06 11.97
N GLY A 152 -10.32 24.11 11.36
CA GLY A 152 -11.60 24.34 10.69
C GLY A 152 -11.50 24.57 9.19
N ALA A 153 -10.31 24.58 8.60
CA ALA A 153 -10.15 24.54 7.15
C ALA A 153 -10.75 23.24 6.58
N PHE A 154 -11.34 23.31 5.39
CA PHE A 154 -11.99 22.18 4.69
C PHE A 154 -13.25 21.61 5.35
N SER A 155 -13.77 22.24 6.41
CA SER A 155 -15.01 21.78 7.06
C SER A 155 -16.23 21.81 6.12
N GLN A 156 -16.26 22.73 5.15
CA GLN A 156 -17.35 22.78 4.16
C GLN A 156 -17.27 21.67 3.12
N GLU A 157 -16.09 21.27 2.67
CA GLU A 157 -15.90 20.15 1.72
C GLU A 157 -16.15 18.79 2.38
N ILE A 158 -15.73 18.62 3.64
CA ILE A 158 -16.02 17.43 4.44
C ILE A 158 -17.54 17.33 4.73
N ALA A 159 -18.23 18.48 4.89
CA ALA A 159 -19.68 18.53 5.11
C ALA A 159 -20.51 18.42 3.83
N THR A 160 -20.01 18.91 2.68
CA THR A 160 -20.70 18.79 1.38
C THR A 160 -20.49 17.44 0.72
N GLU A 161 -19.64 16.57 1.29
CA GLU A 161 -19.55 15.18 0.88
C GLU A 161 -19.23 14.98 -0.61
N LYS A 162 -18.63 15.99 -1.27
CA LYS A 162 -18.31 15.96 -2.70
C LYS A 162 -17.41 14.77 -3.01
N THR A 163 -17.99 13.76 -3.67
CA THR A 163 -17.35 12.51 -4.07
C THR A 163 -16.93 12.49 -5.53
N GLU A 164 -17.16 13.58 -6.26
CA GLU A 164 -16.98 13.65 -7.70
C GLU A 164 -15.86 14.62 -8.04
N LEU A 165 -14.66 14.08 -8.27
CA LEU A 165 -13.71 14.79 -9.13
C LEU A 165 -14.36 14.90 -10.49
N THR A 166 -14.54 16.12 -10.97
CA THR A 166 -14.99 16.34 -12.35
C THR A 166 -13.93 15.78 -13.29
N ALA A 167 -14.35 15.23 -14.45
CA ALA A 167 -13.45 14.54 -15.39
C ALA A 167 -12.26 15.39 -15.87
N GLU A 168 -12.31 16.71 -15.71
CA GLU A 168 -11.23 17.65 -15.99
C GLU A 168 -10.14 17.63 -14.91
N GLU A 169 -10.50 17.49 -13.65
CA GLU A 169 -9.56 17.40 -12.53
C GLU A 169 -8.81 16.08 -12.53
N LEU A 170 -9.44 15.00 -12.99
CA LEU A 170 -8.78 13.70 -13.16
C LEU A 170 -7.68 13.79 -14.24
N LYS A 171 -7.96 14.51 -15.33
CA LYS A 171 -6.98 14.76 -16.40
C LYS A 171 -5.85 15.69 -15.94
N ALA A 172 -6.15 16.70 -15.14
CA ALA A 172 -5.14 17.57 -14.54
C ALA A 172 -4.24 16.79 -13.57
N LEU A 173 -4.83 15.92 -12.73
CA LEU A 173 -4.10 15.05 -11.81
C LEU A 173 -3.23 14.03 -12.57
N GLU A 174 -3.73 13.46 -13.66
CA GLU A 174 -2.94 12.56 -14.52
C GLU A 174 -1.78 13.29 -15.21
N ALA A 175 -1.98 14.54 -15.63
CA ALA A 175 -0.94 15.38 -16.21
C ALA A 175 0.13 15.78 -15.18
N GLU A 176 -0.27 16.21 -13.99
CA GLU A 176 0.65 16.46 -12.87
C GLU A 176 1.40 15.19 -12.48
N ARG A 177 0.73 14.05 -12.41
CA ARG A 177 1.37 12.76 -12.09
C ARG A 177 2.39 12.35 -13.14
N LYS A 178 2.13 12.62 -14.43
CA LYS A 178 3.08 12.35 -15.50
C LYS A 178 4.30 13.26 -15.39
N HIS A 179 4.10 14.55 -15.12
CA HIS A 179 5.18 15.49 -14.86
C HIS A 179 5.99 15.13 -13.61
N LEU A 180 5.34 14.75 -12.51
CA LEU A 180 5.99 14.34 -11.27
C LEU A 180 6.77 13.04 -11.47
N GLN A 181 6.25 12.08 -12.25
CA GLN A 181 6.97 10.87 -12.62
C GLN A 181 8.19 11.17 -13.51
N GLU A 182 8.08 12.10 -14.44
CA GLU A 182 9.20 12.57 -15.26
C GLU A 182 10.25 13.29 -14.42
N GLU A 183 9.85 14.11 -13.43
CA GLU A 183 10.76 14.78 -12.51
C GLU A 183 11.44 13.79 -11.56
N LEU A 184 10.69 12.81 -11.04
CA LEU A 184 11.21 11.73 -10.19
C LEU A 184 12.14 10.80 -10.96
N THR A 185 11.87 10.50 -12.23
CA THR A 185 12.77 9.69 -13.08
C THR A 185 14.03 10.45 -13.46
N LYS A 186 13.95 11.75 -13.74
CA LYS A 186 15.13 12.62 -13.93
C LYS A 186 15.98 12.69 -12.67
N ARG A 187 15.38 12.98 -11.50
CA ARG A 187 16.08 12.95 -10.20
C ARG A 187 16.70 11.58 -9.93
N ARG A 188 15.98 10.48 -10.20
CA ARG A 188 16.54 9.12 -10.07
C ARG A 188 17.73 8.90 -11.00
N ALA A 189 17.66 9.36 -12.25
CA ALA A 189 18.78 9.26 -13.19
C ALA A 189 20.00 10.09 -12.74
N GLU A 190 19.78 11.28 -12.17
CA GLU A 190 20.82 12.08 -11.54
C GLU A 190 21.45 11.34 -10.35
N PHE A 191 20.64 10.79 -9.44
CA PHE A 191 21.13 9.99 -8.33
C PHE A 191 21.88 8.72 -8.79
N GLU A 192 21.44 8.06 -9.85
CA GLU A 192 22.15 6.93 -10.45
C GLU A 192 23.49 7.35 -11.07
N SER A 193 23.55 8.52 -11.71
CA SER A 193 24.80 9.04 -12.27
C SER A 193 25.82 9.36 -11.18
N LEU A 194 25.36 9.97 -10.08
CA LEU A 194 26.18 10.27 -8.91
C LEU A 194 26.66 8.98 -8.24
N ALA A 195 25.76 7.99 -8.10
CA ALA A 195 26.10 6.67 -7.58
C ALA A 195 27.17 5.96 -8.44
N LYS A 196 27.02 5.97 -9.78
CA LYS A 196 27.99 5.39 -10.71
C LYS A 196 29.34 6.14 -10.69
N GLY A 197 29.31 7.47 -10.53
CA GLY A 197 30.52 8.28 -10.34
C GLY A 197 31.28 7.90 -9.08
N ILE A 198 30.57 7.82 -7.94
CA ILE A 198 31.14 7.41 -6.65
C ILE A 198 31.68 5.98 -6.70
N LEU A 199 30.97 5.07 -7.37
CA LEU A 199 31.45 3.68 -7.57
C LEU A 199 32.71 3.62 -8.43
N LYS A 200 32.86 4.51 -9.42
CA LYS A 200 34.06 4.61 -10.26
C LYS A 200 35.25 5.19 -9.49
N GLU A 201 35.02 6.16 -8.61
CA GLU A 201 36.06 6.72 -7.73
C GLU A 201 36.52 5.74 -6.64
N LEU A 202 35.61 4.88 -6.15
CA LEU A 202 35.92 3.89 -5.10
C LEU A 202 36.67 2.65 -5.61
N GLY A 203 36.67 2.40 -6.93
CA GLY A 203 37.35 1.27 -7.55
C GLY A 203 36.81 -0.11 -7.13
N GLU A 204 37.26 -1.18 -7.81
CA GLU A 204 36.84 -2.56 -7.53
C GLU A 204 37.29 -3.08 -6.15
N ALA A 205 38.27 -2.43 -5.51
CA ALA A 205 38.89 -2.87 -4.26
C ALA A 205 38.10 -2.56 -2.96
N ALA A 206 37.09 -1.67 -3.00
CA ALA A 206 36.28 -1.36 -1.81
C ALA A 206 35.20 -2.43 -1.56
N THR A 207 35.06 -2.85 -0.29
CA THR A 207 34.11 -3.90 0.12
C THR A 207 32.66 -3.47 -0.13
N THR A 208 31.78 -4.44 -0.39
CA THR A 208 30.33 -4.23 -0.62
C THR A 208 29.69 -3.34 0.45
N SER A 209 30.10 -3.50 1.73
CA SER A 209 29.68 -2.64 2.84
C SER A 209 30.21 -1.20 2.76
N GLN A 210 31.45 -0.98 2.32
CA GLN A 210 32.03 0.36 2.20
C GLN A 210 31.38 1.16 1.07
N LYS A 211 31.06 0.50 -0.05
CA LYS A 211 30.32 1.11 -1.18
C LYS A 211 28.91 1.50 -0.73
N ARG A 212 28.21 0.63 -0.01
CA ARG A 212 26.87 0.90 0.53
C ARG A 212 26.83 2.01 1.56
N ASN A 213 27.78 2.03 2.51
CA ASN A 213 27.83 3.08 3.53
C ASN A 213 28.11 4.45 2.91
N LYS A 214 29.02 4.56 1.95
CA LYS A 214 29.29 5.83 1.25
C LYS A 214 28.14 6.27 0.35
N LEU A 215 27.49 5.34 -0.36
CA LEU A 215 26.28 5.65 -1.14
C LEU A 215 25.13 6.11 -0.22
N ALA A 216 25.04 5.56 1.00
CA ALA A 216 24.08 5.99 2.02
C ALA A 216 24.44 7.37 2.63
N GLU A 217 25.72 7.68 2.83
CA GLU A 217 26.19 9.00 3.28
C GLU A 217 25.82 10.13 2.31
N HIS A 218 25.79 9.85 1.01
CA HIS A 218 25.37 10.80 -0.03
C HIS A 218 23.84 10.91 -0.20
N LYS A 219 23.06 10.41 0.76
CA LYS A 219 21.58 10.47 0.77
C LYS A 219 20.92 9.83 -0.44
N ILE A 220 21.57 8.86 -1.08
CA ILE A 220 20.98 8.12 -2.20
C ILE A 220 19.92 7.17 -1.63
N PRO A 221 18.70 7.14 -2.21
CA PRO A 221 17.65 6.23 -1.77
C PRO A 221 18.12 4.76 -1.77
N GLN A 222 17.84 4.03 -0.69
CA GLN A 222 18.25 2.63 -0.47
C GLN A 222 17.86 1.70 -1.65
N LEU A 223 16.74 1.98 -2.32
CA LEU A 223 16.28 1.26 -3.51
C LEU A 223 17.30 1.29 -4.67
N ILE A 224 18.00 2.40 -4.87
CA ILE A 224 19.01 2.57 -5.93
C ILE A 224 20.33 1.91 -5.50
N ILE A 225 20.68 2.01 -4.21
CA ILE A 225 21.86 1.36 -3.64
C ILE A 225 21.76 -0.17 -3.78
N ASP A 226 20.59 -0.74 -3.48
CA ASP A 226 20.34 -2.17 -3.61
C ASP A 226 20.30 -2.66 -5.07
N GLN A 227 19.97 -1.78 -6.03
CA GLN A 227 20.04 -2.10 -7.46
C GLN A 227 21.47 -2.06 -8.01
N LEU A 228 22.29 -1.10 -7.57
CA LEU A 228 23.65 -0.90 -8.07
C LEU A 228 24.69 -1.76 -7.35
N VAL A 229 24.48 -2.06 -6.07
CA VAL A 229 25.30 -2.94 -5.26
C VAL A 229 24.37 -3.92 -4.55
N PRO A 230 23.92 -4.99 -5.24
CA PRO A 230 23.06 -5.99 -4.64
C PRO A 230 23.71 -6.58 -3.39
N PRO A 231 22.93 -6.89 -2.34
CA PRO A 231 23.48 -7.46 -1.12
C PRO A 231 24.13 -8.77 -1.50
N GLU A 232 25.40 -8.92 -1.13
CA GLU A 232 26.09 -10.20 -1.23
C GLU A 232 25.18 -11.25 -0.56
N LYS A 233 24.69 -12.20 -1.35
CA LYS A 233 23.84 -13.29 -0.85
C LYS A 233 24.57 -13.88 0.35
N ALA A 234 23.97 -13.80 1.54
CA ALA A 234 24.30 -14.75 2.59
C ALA A 234 24.21 -16.13 1.94
N ALA A 235 25.34 -16.84 1.92
CA ALA A 235 25.43 -18.16 1.34
C ALA A 235 24.25 -19.02 1.83
N PRO A 236 23.63 -19.84 0.96
CA PRO A 236 22.64 -20.80 1.41
C PRO A 236 23.29 -21.66 2.50
N ALA A 237 22.60 -21.82 3.63
CA ALA A 237 22.97 -22.76 4.67
C ALA A 237 23.08 -24.16 4.06
N ALA A 238 24.30 -24.55 3.70
CA ALA A 238 24.63 -25.91 3.31
C ALA A 238 25.03 -26.67 4.58
N GLY A 239 24.27 -27.72 4.90
CA GLY A 239 24.79 -28.83 5.71
C GLY A 239 24.17 -29.02 7.08
N ALA A 240 22.88 -29.36 7.13
CA ALA A 240 22.50 -30.47 7.99
C ALA A 240 23.20 -31.74 7.48
N ALA A 241 24.24 -32.20 8.17
CA ALA A 241 24.79 -33.55 7.98
C ALA A 241 25.48 -34.04 9.27
N LYS A 242 24.76 -34.89 10.00
CA LYS A 242 25.23 -36.00 10.85
C LYS A 242 26.42 -35.75 11.81
N LYS A 243 26.10 -35.71 13.11
CA LYS A 243 26.49 -36.79 14.04
C LYS A 243 25.53 -36.85 15.22
#